data_AF-A0A3R7WP81-F1
#
_entry.id   AF-A0A3R7WP81-F1
#
_cell.length_a   1.000
_cell.length_b   1.000
_cell.length_c   1.000
_cell.angle_alpha   90.00
_cell.angle_beta   90.00
_cell.angle_gamma   90.00
#
_symmetry.space_group_name_H-M   'P 1'
#
loop_
_entity.id
_entity.type
_entity.pdbx_description
1 polymer ?
#
loop_
_entity_poly.entity_id
_entity_poly.type
_entity_poly.pdbx_seq_one_letter_code
_entity_poly.pdbx_strand_id
1 'polypeptide(L)'
;MRYTTHALARGTPCDENVHLLPGAIFYGHGMRKAFCQFVQDNSTSASMAHCQHMRQFGVTITEQCVWIHAQPDEASRVVYQTLYQWEVAWFLWAKLILRCVLTGYVVWEMRLHYYDHCVALVRALETYGMPDPLSPLHHIEVYIGDPTCLILGNPLVSLCFVIDFWMSVTSVGEVMLQLSQLDDLGYFLSGCIYSSRTVRTHTYPYLDRPLRLTVLSLMPPVSRRQHSATETADQSRRYSSMEFNDFNQRMVLSLLQPSCINLVRSRGGSVYVLYDLSATFQNMPLFRHRSADCFVVGYDATSTPIEHLRLSLLQCVDLSRNGRSSISVCGMTHDAAVCILNTKPCLATSPIATLRIHPGASSSKWLL
;
A
#
# COMPACT_ATOMS: atom_id res chain seq x y z
N MET A 1 5.85 -1.25 -30.45
CA MET A 1 5.23 0.03 -30.04
C MET A 1 5.59 1.10 -31.08
N ARG A 2 4.65 1.97 -31.43
CA ARG A 2 4.81 3.05 -32.41
C ARG A 2 4.63 4.38 -31.69
N TYR A 3 5.57 5.30 -31.86
CA TYR A 3 5.54 6.62 -31.26
C TYR A 3 5.68 7.69 -32.34
N THR A 4 4.97 8.80 -32.19
CA THR A 4 5.12 9.98 -33.06
C THR A 4 5.86 11.08 -32.33
N THR A 5 6.97 11.55 -32.90
CA THR A 5 7.77 12.62 -32.32
C THR A 5 7.80 13.82 -33.27
N HIS A 6 7.40 14.99 -32.79
CA HIS A 6 7.40 16.25 -33.55
C HIS A 6 8.64 17.12 -33.26
N ALA A 7 9.50 16.70 -32.33
CA ALA A 7 10.47 17.58 -31.65
C ALA A 7 11.95 17.24 -31.93
N LEU A 8 12.27 16.43 -32.93
CA LEU A 8 13.67 16.11 -33.25
C LEU A 8 14.29 17.26 -34.06
N ALA A 9 14.84 18.26 -33.35
CA ALA A 9 15.58 19.36 -33.97
C ALA A 9 16.90 18.83 -34.55
N ARG A 10 17.03 18.79 -35.88
CA ARG A 10 18.27 18.37 -36.53
C ARG A 10 19.34 19.44 -36.41
N GLY A 11 20.60 19.02 -36.33
CA GLY A 11 21.75 19.93 -36.21
C GLY A 11 21.92 20.58 -34.82
N THR A 12 21.10 20.24 -33.83
CA THR A 12 21.31 20.63 -32.42
C THR A 12 22.16 19.57 -31.70
N PRO A 13 22.81 19.92 -30.57
CA PRO A 13 23.57 18.95 -29.78
C PRO A 13 22.68 17.77 -29.37
N CYS A 14 23.20 16.56 -29.55
CA CYS A 14 22.46 15.31 -29.35
C CYS A 14 21.84 15.20 -27.95
N ASP A 15 22.55 15.69 -26.93
CA ASP A 15 22.12 15.59 -25.53
C ASP A 15 20.78 16.31 -25.26
N GLU A 16 20.46 17.35 -26.03
CA GLU A 16 19.17 18.05 -25.92
C GLU A 16 18.00 17.24 -26.49
N ASN A 17 18.29 16.33 -27.44
CA ASN A 17 17.26 15.57 -28.17
C ASN A 17 17.06 14.14 -27.66
N VAL A 18 18.07 13.53 -27.02
CA VAL A 18 17.99 12.11 -26.59
C VAL A 18 16.83 11.88 -25.63
N HIS A 19 16.55 12.84 -24.73
CA HIS A 19 15.48 12.73 -23.74
C HIS A 19 14.07 12.77 -24.33
N LEU A 20 13.91 13.27 -25.56
CA LEU A 20 12.64 13.33 -26.26
C LEU A 20 12.24 11.98 -26.89
N LEU A 21 13.14 11.00 -26.88
CA LEU A 21 12.83 9.67 -27.38
C LEU A 21 12.16 8.81 -26.30
N PRO A 22 11.11 8.07 -26.67
CA PRO A 22 10.51 7.08 -25.79
C PRO A 22 11.56 6.03 -25.44
N GLY A 23 11.66 5.68 -24.16
CA GLY A 23 12.61 4.66 -23.73
C GLY A 23 14.08 5.04 -23.74
N ALA A 24 14.44 6.32 -23.89
CA ALA A 24 15.82 6.80 -23.90
C ALA A 24 16.64 6.35 -22.67
N ILE A 25 15.98 6.11 -21.53
CA ILE A 25 16.59 5.55 -20.31
C ILE A 25 17.24 4.18 -20.55
N PHE A 26 16.70 3.40 -21.50
CA PHE A 26 17.21 2.09 -21.84
C PHE A 26 18.32 2.11 -22.89
N TYR A 27 18.62 3.28 -23.48
CA TYR A 27 19.54 3.37 -24.61
C TYR A 27 20.98 3.28 -24.12
N GLY A 28 21.69 2.24 -24.52
CA GLY A 28 23.12 2.07 -24.26
C GLY A 28 23.99 2.99 -25.12
N HIS A 29 25.30 2.94 -24.90
CA HIS A 29 26.26 3.81 -25.58
C HIS A 29 26.20 3.68 -27.11
N GLY A 30 26.10 2.46 -27.65
CA GLY A 30 26.03 2.22 -29.09
C GLY A 30 24.79 2.85 -29.75
N MET A 31 23.62 2.64 -29.15
CA MET A 31 22.37 3.18 -29.68
C MET A 31 22.28 4.70 -29.55
N ARG A 32 22.78 5.27 -28.45
CA ARG A 32 22.93 6.73 -28.30
C ARG A 32 23.85 7.31 -29.36
N LYS A 33 25.02 6.68 -29.61
CA LYS A 33 25.97 7.12 -30.65
C LYS A 33 25.33 7.08 -32.05
N ALA A 34 24.64 6.00 -32.39
CA ALA A 34 23.94 5.88 -33.67
C ALA A 34 22.85 6.96 -33.81
N PHE A 35 22.14 7.27 -32.71
CA PHE A 35 21.12 8.31 -32.71
C PHE A 35 21.73 9.71 -32.87
N CYS A 36 22.85 9.99 -32.20
CA CYS A 36 23.55 11.26 -32.37
C CYS A 36 24.06 11.45 -33.81
N GLN A 37 24.57 10.39 -34.45
CA GLN A 37 24.93 10.44 -35.86
C GLN A 37 23.72 10.75 -36.76
N PHE A 38 22.57 10.15 -36.45
CA PHE A 38 21.32 10.41 -37.17
C PHE A 38 20.81 11.85 -37.01
N VAL A 39 20.91 12.44 -35.81
CA VAL A 39 20.51 13.84 -35.55
C VAL A 39 21.42 14.84 -36.26
N GLN A 40 22.71 14.51 -36.36
CA GLN A 40 23.73 15.32 -37.04
C GLN A 40 23.66 15.20 -38.57
N ASP A 41 23.08 14.12 -39.10
CA ASP A 41 22.84 13.98 -40.53
C ASP A 41 21.72 14.95 -40.98
N ASN A 42 22.02 15.82 -41.93
CA ASN A 42 21.08 16.84 -42.42
C ASN A 42 20.17 16.32 -43.56
N SER A 43 20.30 15.04 -43.94
CA SER A 43 19.55 14.45 -45.06
C SER A 43 18.09 14.16 -44.71
N THR A 44 17.13 14.89 -45.29
CA THR A 44 15.69 14.80 -44.93
C THR A 44 15.11 13.38 -44.97
N SER A 45 15.62 12.52 -45.85
CA SER A 45 15.25 11.10 -46.00
C SER A 45 15.99 10.12 -45.08
N ALA A 46 16.91 10.58 -44.23
CA ALA A 46 17.66 9.68 -43.36
C ALA A 46 16.71 8.90 -42.46
N SER A 47 16.89 7.58 -42.45
CA SER A 47 16.25 6.63 -41.56
C SER A 47 17.30 5.96 -40.69
N MET A 48 16.94 5.62 -39.47
CA MET A 48 17.81 4.93 -38.53
C MET A 48 17.23 3.55 -38.23
N ALA A 49 18.07 2.53 -38.17
CA ALA A 49 17.74 1.23 -37.62
C ALA A 49 18.90 0.78 -36.74
N HIS A 50 18.65 0.52 -35.47
CA HIS A 50 19.69 0.03 -34.58
C HIS A 50 19.10 -0.92 -33.53
N CYS A 51 19.83 -1.99 -33.26
CA CYS A 51 19.48 -2.98 -32.26
C CYS A 51 20.57 -3.06 -31.19
N GLN A 52 20.17 -3.26 -29.95
CA GLN A 52 21.07 -3.47 -28.84
C GLN A 52 20.61 -4.65 -27.97
N HIS A 53 21.61 -5.31 -27.37
CA HIS A 53 21.38 -6.38 -26.41
C HIS A 53 21.32 -5.77 -25.00
N MET A 54 20.22 -6.00 -24.31
CA MET A 54 20.09 -5.71 -22.88
C MET A 54 20.56 -6.91 -22.07
N ARG A 55 21.54 -6.66 -21.21
CA ARG A 55 22.11 -7.68 -20.33
C ARG A 55 21.81 -7.36 -18.88
N GLN A 56 21.46 -8.38 -18.11
CA GLN A 56 21.35 -8.31 -16.65
C GLN A 56 22.26 -9.40 -16.09
N PHE A 57 23.12 -9.03 -15.13
CA PHE A 57 24.18 -9.89 -14.59
C PHE A 57 25.05 -10.57 -15.68
N GLY A 58 25.28 -9.88 -16.80
CA GLY A 58 26.09 -10.39 -17.92
C GLY A 58 25.35 -11.30 -18.91
N VAL A 59 24.12 -11.73 -18.60
CA VAL A 59 23.28 -12.56 -19.47
C VAL A 59 22.39 -11.66 -20.33
N THR A 60 22.32 -11.92 -21.63
CA THR A 60 21.38 -11.22 -22.54
C THR A 60 19.97 -11.70 -22.27
N ILE A 61 19.07 -10.78 -21.88
CA ILE A 61 17.68 -11.12 -21.55
C ILE A 61 16.69 -10.45 -22.52
N THR A 62 17.04 -9.32 -23.11
CA THR A 62 16.17 -8.64 -24.08
C THR A 62 16.97 -8.08 -25.23
N GLU A 63 16.46 -8.18 -26.46
CA GLU A 63 16.91 -7.40 -27.60
C GLU A 63 15.96 -6.23 -27.80
N GLN A 64 16.50 -5.02 -27.87
CA GLN A 64 15.73 -3.83 -28.19
C GLN A 64 16.20 -3.32 -29.54
N CYS A 65 15.25 -3.11 -30.44
CA CYS A 65 15.50 -2.49 -31.73
C CYS A 65 14.64 -1.24 -31.89
N VAL A 66 15.26 -0.21 -32.45
CA VAL A 66 14.65 1.10 -32.69
C VAL A 66 14.81 1.44 -34.17
N TRP A 67 13.70 1.80 -34.80
CA TRP A 67 13.67 2.31 -36.16
C TRP A 67 13.05 3.69 -36.19
N ILE A 68 13.69 4.62 -36.89
CA ILE A 68 13.19 5.97 -37.08
C ILE A 68 12.98 6.18 -38.57
N HIS A 69 11.73 6.43 -38.95
CA HIS A 69 11.35 6.75 -40.32
C HIS A 69 10.83 8.18 -40.39
N ALA A 70 11.23 8.89 -41.45
CA ALA A 70 10.60 10.15 -41.81
C ALA A 70 9.20 9.86 -42.36
N GLN A 71 8.18 10.54 -41.82
CA GLN A 71 6.85 10.50 -42.40
C GLN A 71 6.82 11.48 -43.59
N PRO A 72 6.09 11.19 -44.69
CA PRO A 72 6.01 12.09 -45.83
C PRO A 72 5.32 13.44 -45.53
N ASP A 73 4.75 13.60 -44.33
CA ASP A 73 4.10 14.83 -43.85
C ASP A 73 5.06 15.56 -42.89
N GLU A 74 5.50 16.75 -43.29
CA GLU A 74 6.89 17.25 -43.21
C GLU A 74 7.44 17.69 -41.83
N ALA A 75 6.82 17.33 -40.71
CA ALA A 75 7.33 17.69 -39.37
C ALA A 75 7.37 16.52 -38.37
N SER A 76 6.74 15.38 -38.69
CA SER A 76 6.59 14.27 -37.75
C SER A 76 7.48 13.08 -38.15
N ARG A 77 8.15 12.51 -37.16
CA ARG A 77 8.91 11.26 -37.32
C ARG A 77 8.24 10.16 -36.54
N VAL A 78 8.19 8.98 -37.14
CA VAL A 78 7.66 7.79 -36.49
C VAL A 78 8.83 6.97 -35.97
N VAL A 79 8.80 6.72 -34.67
CA VAL A 79 9.74 5.84 -33.98
C VAL A 79 9.04 4.52 -33.71
N TYR A 80 9.54 3.46 -34.32
CA TYR A 80 9.14 2.10 -33.99
C TYR A 80 10.13 1.51 -33.00
N GLN A 81 9.61 0.93 -31.94
CA GLN A 81 10.40 0.26 -30.93
C GLN A 81 9.84 -1.12 -30.69
N THR A 82 10.72 -2.12 -30.75
CA THR A 82 10.39 -3.51 -30.42
C THR A 82 11.32 -4.02 -29.34
N LEU A 83 10.77 -4.83 -28.44
CA LEU A 83 11.56 -5.60 -27.49
C LEU A 83 11.27 -7.07 -27.75
N TYR A 84 12.33 -7.85 -27.84
CA TYR A 84 12.27 -9.30 -27.92
C TYR A 84 12.89 -9.88 -26.65
N GLN A 85 12.09 -10.62 -25.86
CA GLN A 85 12.53 -11.19 -24.59
C GLN A 85 13.09 -12.60 -24.81
N TRP A 86 14.36 -12.81 -24.45
CA TRP A 86 15.06 -14.09 -24.50
C TRP A 86 14.71 -14.96 -23.28
N GLU A 87 13.43 -15.26 -23.11
CA GLU A 87 12.96 -16.11 -22.01
C GLU A 87 12.86 -17.57 -22.46
N VAL A 88 13.75 -18.40 -21.92
CA VAL A 88 13.72 -19.85 -22.12
C VAL A 88 12.52 -20.48 -21.42
N ALA A 89 11.88 -21.45 -22.07
CA ALA A 89 10.63 -22.05 -21.58
C ALA A 89 10.72 -22.60 -20.15
N TRP A 90 11.84 -23.22 -19.76
CA TRP A 90 12.01 -23.75 -18.40
C TRP A 90 12.01 -22.64 -17.35
N PHE A 91 12.56 -21.46 -17.66
CA PHE A 91 12.58 -20.31 -16.75
C PHE A 91 11.18 -19.71 -16.59
N LEU A 92 10.38 -19.69 -17.65
CA LEU A 92 8.96 -19.31 -17.59
C LEU A 92 8.17 -20.23 -16.65
N TRP A 93 8.35 -21.54 -16.78
CA TRP A 93 7.71 -22.52 -15.88
C TRP A 93 8.19 -22.37 -14.44
N ALA A 94 9.49 -22.13 -14.23
CA ALA A 94 10.02 -21.86 -12.89
C ALA A 94 9.40 -20.61 -12.26
N LYS A 95 9.29 -19.50 -13.01
CA LYS A 95 8.58 -18.28 -12.56
C LYS A 95 7.12 -18.58 -12.21
N LEU A 96 6.42 -19.35 -13.05
CA LEU A 96 5.02 -19.70 -12.81
C LEU A 96 4.86 -20.54 -11.54
N ILE A 97 5.66 -21.59 -11.36
CA ILE A 97 5.64 -22.46 -10.19
C ILE A 97 5.93 -21.64 -8.93
N LEU A 98 6.97 -20.80 -8.96
CA LEU A 98 7.29 -19.93 -7.83
C LEU A 98 6.11 -19.02 -7.49
N ARG A 99 5.46 -18.39 -8.48
CA ARG A 99 4.29 -17.53 -8.24
C ARG A 99 3.12 -18.31 -7.66
N CYS A 100 2.85 -19.53 -8.13
CA CYS A 100 1.81 -20.39 -7.56
C CYS A 100 2.11 -20.74 -6.09
N VAL A 101 3.35 -21.13 -5.79
CA VAL A 101 3.80 -21.44 -4.42
C VAL A 101 3.71 -20.21 -3.52
N LEU A 102 4.24 -19.07 -3.97
CA LEU A 102 4.18 -17.80 -3.24
C LEU A 102 2.74 -17.33 -3.00
N THR A 103 1.86 -17.47 -4.00
CA THR A 103 0.44 -17.13 -3.85
C THR A 103 -0.22 -18.03 -2.82
N GLY A 104 0.03 -19.35 -2.87
CA GLY A 104 -0.48 -20.28 -1.87
C GLY A 104 0.02 -19.96 -0.46
N TYR A 105 1.31 -19.64 -0.31
CA TYR A 105 1.92 -19.26 0.96
C TYR A 105 1.33 -17.95 1.52
N VAL A 106 1.15 -16.93 0.67
CA VAL A 106 0.52 -15.66 1.05
C VAL A 106 -0.93 -15.88 1.51
N VAL A 107 -1.71 -16.67 0.77
CA VAL A 107 -3.10 -16.99 1.14
C VAL A 107 -3.15 -17.75 2.47
N TRP A 108 -2.21 -18.66 2.69
CA TRP A 108 -2.08 -19.39 3.95
C TRP A 108 -1.75 -18.45 5.12
N GLU A 109 -0.76 -17.58 4.97
CA GLU A 109 -0.40 -16.56 5.97
C GLU A 109 -1.57 -15.61 6.26
N MET A 110 -2.27 -15.15 5.23
CA MET A 110 -3.48 -14.32 5.37
C MET A 110 -4.56 -15.02 6.18
N ARG A 111 -4.74 -16.33 5.97
CA ARG A 111 -5.75 -17.10 6.68
C ARG A 111 -5.43 -17.13 8.17
N LEU A 112 -4.21 -17.54 8.51
CA LEU A 112 -3.78 -17.73 9.89
C LEU A 112 -3.68 -16.43 10.68
N HIS A 113 -3.12 -15.37 10.08
CA HIS A 113 -2.80 -14.12 10.80
C HIS A 113 -3.88 -13.05 10.71
N TYR A 114 -4.90 -13.23 9.85
CA TYR A 114 -5.93 -12.21 9.64
C TYR A 114 -7.34 -12.80 9.58
N TYR A 115 -7.65 -13.61 8.57
CA TYR A 115 -9.04 -14.00 8.32
C TYR A 115 -9.62 -14.94 9.38
N ASP A 116 -8.83 -15.81 9.99
CA ASP A 116 -9.28 -16.62 11.14
C ASP A 116 -9.69 -15.72 12.31
N HIS A 117 -8.96 -14.63 12.55
CA HIS A 117 -9.31 -13.64 13.56
C HIS A 117 -10.53 -12.82 13.18
N CYS A 118 -10.74 -12.48 11.90
CA CYS A 118 -11.97 -11.84 11.44
C CYS A 118 -13.21 -12.73 11.68
N VAL A 119 -13.11 -14.02 11.37
CA VAL A 119 -14.20 -14.97 11.62
C VAL A 119 -14.47 -15.12 13.11
N ALA A 120 -13.42 -15.17 13.95
CA ALA A 120 -13.57 -15.20 15.39
C ALA A 120 -14.26 -13.93 15.94
N LEU A 121 -13.96 -12.76 15.36
CA LEU A 121 -14.62 -11.50 15.72
C LEU A 121 -16.11 -11.52 15.41
N VAL A 122 -16.49 -11.95 14.21
CA VAL A 122 -17.91 -12.02 13.82
C VAL A 122 -18.69 -12.93 14.78
N ARG A 123 -18.16 -14.12 15.08
CA ARG A 123 -18.77 -15.03 16.05
C ARG A 123 -18.88 -14.41 17.45
N ALA A 124 -17.85 -13.69 17.89
CA ALA A 124 -17.87 -13.04 19.20
C ALA A 124 -18.88 -11.89 19.27
N LEU A 125 -19.06 -11.14 18.16
CA LEU A 125 -20.09 -10.10 18.06
C LEU A 125 -21.50 -10.69 18.00
N GLU A 126 -21.69 -11.85 17.37
CA GLU A 126 -22.98 -12.58 17.39
C GLU A 126 -23.35 -13.05 18.80
N THR A 127 -22.37 -13.49 19.61
CA THR A 127 -22.64 -14.03 20.95
C THR A 127 -22.74 -12.95 22.04
N TYR A 128 -21.87 -11.93 22.01
CA TYR A 128 -21.76 -10.92 23.07
C TYR A 128 -22.30 -9.55 22.66
N GLY A 129 -22.57 -9.33 21.38
CA GLY A 129 -22.97 -8.03 20.86
C GLY A 129 -21.84 -7.00 20.85
N MET A 130 -22.20 -5.77 20.53
CA MET A 130 -21.29 -4.63 20.57
C MET A 130 -21.03 -4.21 22.04
N PRO A 131 -19.79 -3.88 22.44
CA PRO A 131 -19.49 -3.44 23.80
C PRO A 131 -20.18 -2.11 24.12
N ASP A 132 -20.97 -2.02 25.21
CA ASP A 132 -21.65 -0.80 25.68
C ASP A 132 -22.36 0.02 24.58
N PRO A 133 -23.40 -0.54 23.90
CA PRO A 133 -24.07 0.13 22.79
C PRO A 133 -24.85 1.37 23.26
N LEU A 134 -24.94 2.40 22.40
CA LEU A 134 -25.62 3.67 22.74
C LEU A 134 -27.15 3.51 22.83
N SER A 135 -27.71 2.64 22.01
CA SER A 135 -29.13 2.35 21.85
C SER A 135 -29.30 0.89 21.41
N PRO A 136 -30.51 0.31 21.51
CA PRO A 136 -30.76 -1.04 21.03
C PRO A 136 -30.38 -1.15 19.55
N LEU A 137 -29.40 -2.00 19.28
CA LEU A 137 -28.92 -2.31 17.93
C LEU A 137 -29.89 -3.28 17.26
N HIS A 138 -30.27 -2.98 16.02
CA HIS A 138 -31.09 -3.87 15.21
C HIS A 138 -30.24 -4.76 14.30
N HIS A 139 -29.17 -4.21 13.72
CA HIS A 139 -28.22 -4.98 12.92
C HIS A 139 -26.80 -4.40 13.03
N ILE A 140 -25.81 -5.25 12.75
CA ILE A 140 -24.39 -4.93 12.84
C ILE A 140 -23.73 -5.32 11.52
N GLU A 141 -22.94 -4.41 10.95
CA GLU A 141 -22.12 -4.68 9.77
C GLU A 141 -20.64 -4.64 10.14
N VAL A 142 -19.87 -5.58 9.61
CA VAL A 142 -18.42 -5.68 9.84
C VAL A 142 -17.69 -5.48 8.52
N TYR A 143 -16.90 -4.42 8.44
CA TYR A 143 -16.07 -4.07 7.31
C TYR A 143 -14.64 -4.51 7.59
N ILE A 144 -14.16 -5.46 6.79
CA ILE A 144 -12.83 -6.06 6.97
C ILE A 144 -11.80 -5.21 6.22
N GLY A 145 -10.67 -4.94 6.88
CA GLY A 145 -9.54 -4.21 6.31
C GLY A 145 -8.68 -5.03 5.35
N ASP A 146 -7.67 -4.38 4.79
CA ASP A 146 -6.67 -4.98 3.92
C ASP A 146 -5.44 -5.45 4.74
N PRO A 147 -5.13 -6.77 4.73
CA PRO A 147 -4.05 -7.34 5.53
C PRO A 147 -2.64 -7.19 4.91
N THR A 148 -2.47 -6.46 3.81
CA THR A 148 -1.20 -6.43 3.07
C THR A 148 -0.03 -5.99 3.96
N CYS A 149 -0.24 -5.03 4.86
CA CYS A 149 0.81 -4.57 5.78
C CYS A 149 1.29 -5.65 6.76
N LEU A 150 0.41 -6.57 7.17
CA LEU A 150 0.74 -7.68 8.06
C LEU A 150 1.54 -8.76 7.33
N ILE A 151 1.14 -9.08 6.10
CA ILE A 151 1.79 -10.08 5.25
C ILE A 151 3.20 -9.61 4.85
N LEU A 152 3.33 -8.33 4.44
CA LEU A 152 4.63 -7.74 4.11
C LEU A 152 5.54 -7.59 5.34
N GLY A 153 4.96 -7.62 6.54
CA GLY A 153 5.70 -7.74 7.79
C GLY A 153 6.52 -9.03 7.89
N ASN A 154 6.11 -10.12 7.22
CA ASN A 154 6.87 -11.37 7.18
C ASN A 154 8.10 -11.21 6.25
N PRO A 155 9.34 -11.28 6.79
CA PRO A 155 10.54 -11.02 6.02
C PRO A 155 10.74 -12.04 4.88
N LEU A 156 10.25 -13.27 5.05
CA LEU A 156 10.33 -14.30 4.01
C LEU A 156 9.43 -13.94 2.81
N VAL A 157 8.18 -13.52 3.08
CA VAL A 157 7.25 -13.10 2.02
C VAL A 157 7.80 -11.91 1.26
N SER A 158 8.29 -10.90 1.99
CA SER A 158 8.89 -9.71 1.40
C SER A 158 10.13 -10.04 0.56
N LEU A 159 11.00 -10.93 1.02
CA LEU A 159 12.15 -11.40 0.24
C LEU A 159 11.72 -12.11 -1.04
N CYS A 160 10.73 -13.01 -0.97
CA CYS A 160 10.20 -13.70 -2.14
C CYS A 160 9.59 -12.73 -3.17
N PHE A 161 8.89 -11.67 -2.74
CA PHE A 161 8.38 -10.64 -3.65
C PHE A 161 9.51 -9.85 -4.33
N VAL A 162 10.58 -9.53 -3.61
CA VAL A 162 11.76 -8.88 -4.21
C VAL A 162 12.38 -9.77 -5.28
N ILE A 163 12.54 -11.07 -5.00
CA ILE A 163 13.09 -12.03 -5.97
C ILE A 163 12.17 -12.15 -7.20
N ASP A 164 10.84 -12.28 -7.02
CA ASP A 164 9.87 -12.32 -8.12
C ASP A 164 9.93 -11.05 -8.99
N PHE A 165 10.07 -9.88 -8.36
CA PHE A 165 10.23 -8.61 -9.06
C PHE A 165 11.50 -8.59 -9.92
N TRP A 166 12.65 -8.99 -9.37
CA TRP A 166 13.92 -9.02 -10.11
C TRP A 166 13.93 -10.01 -11.26
N MET A 167 13.27 -11.16 -11.12
CA MET A 167 13.10 -12.12 -12.22
C MET A 167 12.16 -11.63 -13.33
N SER A 168 11.41 -10.56 -13.08
CA SER A 168 10.40 -10.00 -13.98
C SER A 168 10.77 -8.63 -14.55
N VAL A 169 12.02 -8.19 -14.37
CA VAL A 169 12.46 -6.84 -14.75
C VAL A 169 12.35 -6.57 -16.25
N THR A 170 12.45 -7.61 -17.10
CA THR A 170 12.23 -7.54 -18.54
C THR A 170 10.82 -7.06 -18.88
N SER A 171 9.82 -7.61 -18.21
CA SER A 171 8.43 -7.19 -18.34
C SER A 171 8.20 -5.79 -17.77
N VAL A 172 8.92 -5.39 -16.72
CA VAL A 172 8.86 -4.01 -16.18
C VAL A 172 9.37 -2.99 -17.20
N GLY A 173 10.48 -3.30 -17.88
CA GLY A 173 11.03 -2.44 -18.93
C GLY A 173 10.06 -2.25 -20.10
N GLU A 174 9.38 -3.31 -20.52
CA GLU A 174 8.33 -3.24 -21.54
C GLU A 174 7.15 -2.36 -21.10
N VAL A 175 6.71 -2.50 -19.85
CA VAL A 175 5.58 -1.74 -19.30
C VAL A 175 5.89 -0.26 -19.16
N MET A 176 7.13 0.11 -18.81
CA MET A 176 7.57 1.51 -18.82
C MET A 176 7.43 2.15 -20.21
N LEU A 177 7.66 1.38 -21.27
CA LEU A 177 7.51 1.85 -22.65
C LEU A 177 6.04 1.93 -23.07
N GLN A 178 5.21 0.98 -22.64
CA GLN A 178 3.75 1.03 -22.84
C GLN A 178 3.12 2.25 -22.16
N LEU A 179 3.56 2.59 -20.94
CA LEU A 179 3.13 3.80 -20.23
C LEU A 179 3.49 5.11 -20.96
N SER A 180 4.51 5.08 -21.81
CA SER A 180 4.92 6.23 -22.63
C SER A 180 4.09 6.36 -23.92
N GLN A 181 3.22 5.38 -24.22
CA GLN A 181 2.41 5.36 -25.45
C GLN A 181 1.05 6.03 -25.21
N LEU A 182 1.06 7.37 -25.10
CA LEU A 182 -0.17 8.15 -24.86
C LEU A 182 -1.15 8.14 -26.05
N ASP A 183 -0.67 7.85 -27.25
CA ASP A 183 -1.47 7.83 -28.48
C ASP A 183 -2.36 6.57 -28.59
N ASP A 184 -1.97 5.48 -27.91
CA ASP A 184 -2.72 4.21 -27.91
C ASP A 184 -3.13 3.86 -26.49
N LEU A 185 -4.38 4.19 -26.17
CA LEU A 185 -4.96 3.98 -24.84
C LEU A 185 -4.93 2.50 -24.42
N GLY A 186 -4.94 1.54 -25.37
CA GLY A 186 -4.89 0.11 -25.07
C GLY A 186 -3.57 -0.30 -24.43
N TYR A 187 -2.45 0.09 -25.05
CA TYR A 187 -1.12 -0.14 -24.48
C TYR A 187 -0.91 0.64 -23.19
N PHE A 188 -1.37 1.89 -23.13
CA PHE A 188 -1.29 2.70 -21.91
C PHE A 188 -2.01 2.04 -20.73
N LEU A 189 -3.27 1.64 -20.91
CA LEU A 189 -4.08 1.00 -19.86
C LEU A 189 -3.49 -0.36 -19.45
N SER A 190 -3.04 -1.18 -20.42
CA SER A 190 -2.33 -2.43 -20.14
C SER A 190 -1.08 -2.18 -19.28
N GLY A 191 -0.32 -1.14 -19.62
CA GLY A 191 0.85 -0.69 -18.86
C GLY A 191 0.48 -0.26 -17.44
N CYS A 192 -0.60 0.51 -17.25
CA CYS A 192 -1.08 0.91 -15.92
C CYS A 192 -1.47 -0.31 -15.06
N ILE A 193 -2.22 -1.26 -15.62
CA ILE A 193 -2.65 -2.48 -14.93
C ILE A 193 -1.44 -3.30 -14.49
N TYR A 194 -0.45 -3.48 -15.38
CA TYR A 194 0.75 -4.25 -15.04
C TYR A 194 1.65 -3.50 -14.06
N SER A 195 1.76 -2.17 -14.18
CA SER A 195 2.53 -1.31 -13.28
C SER A 195 1.97 -1.30 -11.86
N SER A 196 0.66 -1.49 -11.66
CA SER A 196 0.08 -1.70 -10.33
C SER A 196 0.79 -2.81 -9.52
N ARG A 197 1.37 -3.81 -10.21
CA ARG A 197 2.15 -4.89 -9.57
C ARG A 197 3.52 -4.43 -9.05
N THR A 198 4.11 -3.37 -9.61
CA THR A 198 5.43 -2.83 -9.23
C THR A 198 5.33 -1.76 -8.14
N VAL A 199 4.17 -1.14 -7.98
CA VAL A 199 3.90 -0.15 -6.90
C VAL A 199 4.07 -0.79 -5.51
N ARG A 200 3.84 -2.11 -5.38
CA ARG A 200 4.09 -2.85 -4.13
C ARG A 200 5.56 -2.96 -3.74
N THR A 201 6.50 -2.77 -4.67
CA THR A 201 7.95 -2.85 -4.41
C THR A 201 8.66 -1.49 -4.47
N HIS A 202 8.18 -0.56 -5.29
CA HIS A 202 8.84 0.75 -5.47
C HIS A 202 8.35 1.88 -4.55
N THR A 203 7.29 1.69 -3.77
CA THR A 203 6.73 2.73 -2.87
C THR A 203 7.27 2.64 -1.43
N TYR A 204 8.51 2.17 -1.23
CA TYR A 204 9.08 1.97 0.12
C TYR A 204 10.43 2.64 0.40
N PRO A 205 10.84 3.71 -0.32
CA PRO A 205 11.63 4.71 0.42
C PRO A 205 11.36 6.21 0.14
N TYR A 206 10.53 6.64 -0.82
CA TYR A 206 10.58 8.06 -1.27
C TYR A 206 9.28 8.86 -1.45
N LEU A 207 8.09 8.30 -1.19
CA LEU A 207 6.83 9.07 -1.29
C LEU A 207 6.09 9.15 0.04
N ASP A 208 6.81 9.65 1.06
CA ASP A 208 6.21 10.21 2.27
C ASP A 208 6.57 11.70 2.43
N ARG A 209 6.58 12.43 1.31
CA ARG A 209 6.28 13.85 1.34
C ARG A 209 4.90 14.04 0.73
N PRO A 210 3.85 14.35 1.54
CA PRO A 210 2.69 14.97 0.95
C PRO A 210 3.17 16.23 0.24
N LEU A 211 2.86 16.36 -1.06
CA LEU A 211 2.69 17.67 -1.67
C LEU A 211 1.62 18.36 -0.82
N ARG A 212 2.08 19.07 0.22
CA ARG A 212 1.30 20.00 1.00
C ARG A 212 0.81 21.04 0.00
N LEU A 213 -0.43 20.88 -0.46
CA LEU A 213 -1.21 22.03 -0.87
C LEU A 213 -1.42 22.82 0.43
N THR A 214 -0.60 23.85 0.58
CA THR A 214 -0.55 24.76 1.71
C THR A 214 -1.92 25.43 1.88
N VAL A 215 -2.76 24.90 2.77
CA VAL A 215 -3.64 25.76 3.57
C VAL A 215 -2.96 25.91 4.91
N LEU A 216 -2.38 27.09 5.08
CA LEU A 216 -1.60 27.53 6.22
C LEU A 216 -2.48 27.53 7.48
N SER A 217 -2.46 26.46 8.28
CA SER A 217 -2.79 26.56 9.70
C SER A 217 -1.58 26.10 10.51
N LEU A 218 -0.90 27.09 11.10
CA LEU A 218 0.26 26.93 11.98
C LEU A 218 -0.01 25.86 13.05
N MET A 219 0.65 24.71 12.95
CA MET A 219 0.81 23.78 14.07
C MET A 219 2.14 24.12 14.77
N PRO A 220 2.14 24.51 16.05
CA PRO A 220 3.36 24.79 16.79
C PRO A 220 4.13 23.49 17.10
N PRO A 221 5.43 23.56 17.41
CA PRO A 221 6.25 22.39 17.69
C PRO A 221 5.77 21.67 18.96
N VAL A 222 5.60 20.35 18.86
CA VAL A 222 5.16 19.48 19.97
C VAL A 222 6.30 19.35 20.98
N SER A 223 6.25 20.20 22.01
CA SER A 223 6.97 20.00 23.26
C SER A 223 6.21 18.94 24.09
N ARG A 224 6.94 18.01 24.69
CA ARG A 224 6.44 16.95 25.59
C ARG A 224 5.69 17.59 26.77
N ARG A 225 4.36 17.74 26.64
CA ARG A 225 3.46 18.25 27.68
C ARG A 225 2.72 17.11 28.35
N GLN A 226 2.54 17.24 29.67
CA GLN A 226 1.72 16.33 30.47
C GLN A 226 0.26 16.45 30.03
N HIS A 227 -0.30 15.35 29.52
CA HIS A 227 -1.64 15.31 28.92
C HIS A 227 -2.74 15.31 29.99
N SER A 228 -3.63 16.29 29.91
CA SER A 228 -4.86 16.35 30.72
C SER A 228 -5.93 15.41 30.11
N ALA A 229 -6.84 14.90 30.94
CA ALA A 229 -7.88 13.93 30.54
C ALA A 229 -8.75 14.40 29.35
N THR A 230 -8.94 15.71 29.19
CA THR A 230 -9.69 16.31 28.08
C THR A 230 -8.98 16.17 26.72
N GLU A 231 -7.63 16.22 26.69
CA GLU A 231 -6.85 16.00 25.45
C GLU A 231 -6.90 14.54 25.01
N THR A 232 -6.92 13.60 25.95
CA THR A 232 -6.99 12.15 25.63
C THR A 232 -8.31 11.74 24.98
N ALA A 233 -9.42 12.39 25.35
CA ALA A 233 -10.73 12.15 24.73
C ALA A 233 -10.80 12.69 23.29
N ASP A 234 -10.19 13.85 23.04
CA ASP A 234 -10.14 14.44 21.70
C ASP A 234 -9.18 13.67 20.76
N GLN A 235 -8.03 13.20 21.28
CA GLN A 235 -7.13 12.30 20.56
C GLN A 235 -7.80 10.96 20.21
N SER A 236 -8.53 10.35 21.15
CA SER A 236 -9.24 9.10 20.89
C SER A 236 -10.31 9.27 19.80
N ARG A 237 -11.01 10.41 19.79
CA ARG A 237 -11.96 10.76 18.71
C ARG A 237 -11.26 10.89 17.37
N ARG A 238 -10.09 11.51 17.31
CA ARG A 238 -9.28 11.63 16.08
C ARG A 238 -8.96 10.26 15.49
N TYR A 239 -8.51 9.29 16.30
CA TYR A 239 -8.13 7.96 15.81
C TYR A 239 -9.31 7.08 15.38
N SER A 240 -10.45 7.26 16.04
CA SER A 240 -11.71 6.61 15.65
C SER A 240 -12.34 7.21 14.38
N SER A 241 -11.90 8.39 13.93
CA SER A 241 -12.47 9.07 12.76
C SER A 241 -12.11 8.38 11.43
N MET A 242 -13.02 8.44 10.46
CA MET A 242 -12.76 7.96 9.10
C MET A 242 -11.68 8.78 8.38
N GLU A 243 -11.46 10.03 8.79
CA GLU A 243 -10.43 10.91 8.21
C GLU A 243 -9.01 10.45 8.55
N PHE A 244 -8.83 9.70 9.63
CA PHE A 244 -7.53 9.15 10.02
C PHE A 244 -7.03 8.03 9.08
N ASN A 245 -7.89 7.53 8.19
CA ASN A 245 -7.54 6.52 7.20
C ASN A 245 -6.69 7.09 6.06
N ASP A 246 -5.92 6.22 5.41
CA ASP A 246 -5.18 6.59 4.20
C ASP A 246 -6.16 6.91 3.04
N PHE A 247 -5.74 7.74 2.08
CA PHE A 247 -6.60 8.26 1.02
C PHE A 247 -7.37 7.17 0.26
N ASN A 248 -6.69 6.07 -0.10
CA ASN A 248 -7.32 4.95 -0.81
C ASN A 248 -8.44 4.31 0.02
N GLN A 249 -8.20 4.13 1.32
CA GLN A 249 -9.19 3.55 2.23
C GLN A 249 -10.34 4.52 2.48
N ARG A 250 -10.08 5.83 2.52
CA ARG A 250 -11.13 6.86 2.57
C ARG A 250 -12.03 6.82 1.34
N MET A 251 -11.46 6.67 0.15
CA MET A 251 -12.26 6.50 -1.07
C MET A 251 -13.16 5.28 -0.99
N VAL A 252 -12.62 4.11 -0.61
CA VAL A 252 -13.40 2.88 -0.48
C VAL A 252 -14.51 3.02 0.57
N LEU A 253 -14.18 3.51 1.76
CA LEU A 253 -15.17 3.70 2.82
C LEU A 253 -16.21 4.77 2.48
N SER A 254 -15.86 5.81 1.71
CA SER A 254 -16.86 6.80 1.25
C SER A 254 -17.90 6.20 0.29
N LEU A 255 -17.52 5.16 -0.47
CA LEU A 255 -18.43 4.43 -1.35
C LEU A 255 -19.26 3.39 -0.59
N LEU A 256 -18.65 2.72 0.39
CA LEU A 256 -19.29 1.64 1.14
C LEU A 256 -20.13 2.13 2.33
N GLN A 257 -19.77 3.28 2.91
CA GLN A 257 -20.37 3.82 4.14
C GLN A 257 -20.79 5.30 4.00
N PRO A 258 -21.53 5.69 2.94
CA PRO A 258 -21.94 7.08 2.77
C PRO A 258 -22.81 7.59 3.93
N SER A 259 -23.59 6.70 4.55
CA SER A 259 -24.47 7.02 5.68
C SER A 259 -23.72 7.31 6.99
N CYS A 260 -22.45 6.92 7.09
CA CYS A 260 -21.63 7.11 8.30
C CYS A 260 -20.99 8.50 8.41
N ILE A 261 -21.23 9.40 7.45
CA ILE A 261 -20.68 10.76 7.46
C ILE A 261 -21.20 11.59 8.65
N ASN A 262 -22.46 11.38 9.05
CA ASN A 262 -23.12 12.09 10.17
C ASN A 262 -23.28 11.20 11.41
N LEU A 263 -22.32 10.33 11.67
CA LEU A 263 -22.40 9.36 12.75
C LEU A 263 -22.37 10.01 14.13
N VAL A 264 -23.26 9.56 15.03
CA VAL A 264 -23.41 10.09 16.38
C VAL A 264 -22.20 9.75 17.27
N ARG A 265 -21.67 8.54 17.19
CA ARG A 265 -20.56 8.09 18.04
C ARG A 265 -19.57 7.18 17.30
N SER A 266 -18.31 7.63 17.21
CA SER A 266 -17.18 6.77 16.82
C SER A 266 -16.29 6.46 18.02
N ARG A 267 -15.87 5.20 18.16
CA ARG A 267 -14.95 4.71 19.20
C ARG A 267 -13.83 3.86 18.60
N GLY A 268 -12.75 3.76 19.35
CA GLY A 268 -11.61 2.89 19.06
C GLY A 268 -10.39 3.63 18.54
N GLY A 269 -9.42 2.87 18.03
CA GLY A 269 -8.09 3.37 17.72
C GLY A 269 -7.20 3.57 18.95
N SER A 270 -7.47 2.87 20.06
CA SER A 270 -6.65 2.97 21.28
C SER A 270 -5.19 2.58 21.05
N VAL A 271 -4.93 1.71 20.07
CA VAL A 271 -3.59 1.34 19.60
C VAL A 271 -2.81 2.57 19.12
N TYR A 272 -3.45 3.51 18.43
CA TYR A 272 -2.77 4.70 17.90
C TYR A 272 -2.47 5.72 19.01
N VAL A 273 -3.36 5.84 20.00
CA VAL A 273 -3.06 6.59 21.22
C VAL A 273 -1.83 6.01 21.91
N LEU A 274 -1.71 4.68 21.94
CA LEU A 274 -0.56 4.01 22.54
C LEU A 274 0.75 4.28 21.77
N TYR A 275 0.69 4.33 20.43
CA TYR A 275 1.85 4.67 19.60
C TYR A 275 2.33 6.11 19.83
N ASP A 276 1.40 7.05 20.06
CA ASP A 276 1.75 8.44 20.42
C ASP A 276 2.43 8.53 21.78
N LEU A 277 1.98 7.72 22.76
CA LEU A 277 2.62 7.67 24.08
C LEU A 277 4.04 7.11 23.96
N SER A 278 4.22 6.06 23.16
CA SER A 278 5.54 5.55 22.79
C SER A 278 5.48 4.71 21.52
N ALA A 279 6.26 5.11 20.53
CA ALA A 279 6.45 4.35 19.29
C ALA A 279 7.02 2.94 19.55
N THR A 280 7.57 2.67 20.73
CA THR A 280 8.07 1.33 21.11
C THR A 280 6.97 0.28 21.25
N PHE A 281 5.71 0.68 21.37
CA PHE A 281 4.59 -0.25 21.38
C PHE A 281 4.16 -0.70 19.98
N GLN A 282 4.66 -0.06 18.93
CA GLN A 282 4.36 -0.44 17.56
C GLN A 282 5.23 -1.62 17.14
N ASN A 283 4.60 -2.78 16.95
CA ASN A 283 5.25 -3.90 16.30
C ASN A 283 5.45 -3.54 14.81
N MET A 284 6.58 -3.91 14.21
CA MET A 284 6.92 -3.59 12.81
C MET A 284 6.76 -2.09 12.46
N PRO A 285 7.58 -1.19 13.04
CA PRO A 285 7.38 0.27 12.96
C PRO A 285 7.49 0.86 11.54
N LEU A 286 8.03 0.10 10.58
CA LEU A 286 8.12 0.50 9.17
C LEU A 286 6.77 0.36 8.43
N PHE A 287 5.79 -0.31 9.02
CA PHE A 287 4.48 -0.51 8.43
C PHE A 287 3.40 0.30 9.15
N ARG A 288 2.49 0.89 8.36
CA ARG A 288 1.24 1.44 8.90
C ARG A 288 0.21 0.32 8.97
N HIS A 289 -0.29 0.04 10.17
CA HIS A 289 -1.28 -1.03 10.39
C HIS A 289 -2.73 -0.62 10.10
N ARG A 290 -2.98 0.66 9.81
CA ARG A 290 -4.32 1.24 9.61
C ARG A 290 -5.15 0.55 8.54
N SER A 291 -4.51 0.08 7.48
CA SER A 291 -5.22 -0.60 6.39
C SER A 291 -5.86 -1.91 6.86
N ALA A 292 -5.26 -2.59 7.84
CA ALA A 292 -5.72 -3.88 8.36
C ALA A 292 -6.79 -3.75 9.45
N ASP A 293 -7.09 -2.54 9.93
CA ASP A 293 -8.15 -2.32 10.91
C ASP A 293 -9.52 -2.76 10.35
N CYS A 294 -10.32 -3.38 11.20
CA CYS A 294 -11.72 -3.68 10.91
C CYS A 294 -12.61 -2.57 11.46
N PHE A 295 -13.72 -2.31 10.77
CA PHE A 295 -14.73 -1.36 11.23
C PHE A 295 -16.04 -2.08 11.50
N VAL A 296 -16.64 -1.84 12.67
CA VAL A 296 -17.93 -2.41 13.04
C VAL A 296 -18.92 -1.27 13.14
N VAL A 297 -19.99 -1.34 12.36
CA VAL A 297 -21.06 -0.34 12.35
C VAL A 297 -22.32 -0.93 12.93
N GLY A 298 -22.86 -0.26 13.92
CA GLY A 298 -24.13 -0.57 14.55
C GLY A 298 -25.24 0.31 13.99
N TYR A 299 -26.37 -0.29 13.67
CA TYR A 299 -27.53 0.38 13.12
C TYR A 299 -28.75 0.23 14.03
N ASP A 300 -29.59 1.26 14.05
CA ASP A 300 -30.86 1.23 14.74
C ASP A 300 -31.97 0.53 13.91
N ALA A 301 -33.19 0.49 14.45
CA ALA A 301 -34.35 -0.08 13.77
C ALA A 301 -34.73 0.67 12.47
N THR A 302 -34.30 1.92 12.30
CA THR A 302 -34.53 2.72 11.08
C THR A 302 -33.41 2.57 10.05
N SER A 303 -32.45 1.67 10.29
CA SER A 303 -31.26 1.46 9.46
C SER A 303 -30.37 2.69 9.34
N THR A 304 -30.36 3.53 10.37
CA THR A 304 -29.41 4.65 10.50
C THR A 304 -28.20 4.21 11.33
N PRO A 305 -26.98 4.54 10.90
CA PRO A 305 -25.78 4.15 11.63
C PRO A 305 -25.68 5.01 12.89
N ILE A 306 -25.70 4.35 14.05
CA ILE A 306 -25.67 5.01 15.37
C ILE A 306 -24.26 5.00 15.96
N GLU A 307 -23.49 3.95 15.65
CA GLU A 307 -22.21 3.70 16.28
C GLU A 307 -21.22 3.04 15.33
N HIS A 308 -19.96 3.46 15.43
CA HIS A 308 -18.84 2.93 14.65
C HIS A 308 -17.68 2.61 15.58
N LEU A 309 -17.19 1.39 15.48
CA LEU A 309 -16.01 0.94 16.21
C LEU A 309 -14.88 0.68 15.22
N ARG A 310 -13.72 1.29 15.47
CA ARG A 310 -12.47 0.92 14.82
C ARG A 310 -11.77 -0.13 15.67
N LEU A 311 -11.45 -1.27 15.07
CA LEU A 311 -10.80 -2.39 15.74
C LEU A 311 -9.44 -2.67 15.08
N SER A 312 -8.39 -2.71 15.90
CA SER A 312 -7.02 -3.00 15.47
C SER A 312 -6.56 -4.35 16.01
N LEU A 313 -5.78 -5.10 15.24
CA LEU A 313 -5.26 -6.38 15.69
C LEU A 313 -4.18 -6.22 16.78
N LEU A 314 -4.28 -7.03 17.84
CA LEU A 314 -3.31 -7.06 18.92
C LEU A 314 -1.89 -7.40 18.45
N GLN A 315 -1.73 -8.12 17.34
CA GLN A 315 -0.41 -8.44 16.78
C GLN A 315 0.38 -7.21 16.30
N CYS A 316 -0.32 -6.09 16.07
CA CYS A 316 0.28 -4.80 15.74
C CYS A 316 0.91 -4.12 16.99
N VAL A 317 0.63 -4.62 18.19
CA VAL A 317 1.15 -4.10 19.45
C VAL A 317 2.27 -5.01 19.95
N ASP A 318 3.43 -4.42 20.24
CA ASP A 318 4.52 -5.15 20.86
C ASP A 318 4.26 -5.28 22.38
N LEU A 319 3.86 -6.50 22.78
CA LEU A 319 3.64 -6.89 24.17
C LEU A 319 4.88 -7.53 24.81
N SER A 320 5.91 -7.87 24.03
CA SER A 320 7.03 -8.74 24.43
C SER A 320 8.21 -8.00 25.06
N ARG A 321 7.92 -7.01 25.92
CA ARG A 321 8.98 -6.23 26.57
C ARG A 321 9.39 -6.86 27.91
N ASN A 322 10.58 -7.46 27.98
CA ASN A 322 11.24 -7.92 29.22
C ASN A 322 11.76 -6.77 30.12
N GLY A 323 11.05 -5.64 30.23
CA GLY A 323 11.48 -4.46 30.99
C GLY A 323 10.31 -3.69 31.65
N ARG A 324 10.64 -2.66 32.45
CA ARG A 324 9.77 -1.86 33.35
C ARG A 324 8.49 -1.21 32.75
N SER A 325 8.16 -1.43 31.48
CA SER A 325 7.00 -0.82 30.80
C SER A 325 6.31 -1.79 29.83
N SER A 326 6.15 -3.06 30.23
CA SER A 326 5.29 -4.00 29.51
C SER A 326 3.82 -3.72 29.83
N ILE A 327 2.98 -3.57 28.82
CA ILE A 327 1.53 -3.55 29.02
C ILE A 327 1.13 -4.95 29.45
N SER A 328 0.54 -5.05 30.64
CA SER A 328 0.06 -6.34 31.14
C SER A 328 -1.26 -6.70 30.48
N VAL A 329 -1.41 -7.97 30.13
CA VAL A 329 -2.69 -8.54 29.72
C VAL A 329 -3.39 -9.04 30.97
N CYS A 330 -4.67 -8.71 31.13
CA CYS A 330 -5.49 -9.19 32.22
C CYS A 330 -5.65 -10.71 32.13
N GLY A 331 -5.44 -11.42 33.24
CA GLY A 331 -5.63 -12.87 33.32
C GLY A 331 -7.08 -13.32 33.52
N MET A 332 -8.02 -12.37 33.66
CA MET A 332 -9.45 -12.66 33.84
C MET A 332 -10.13 -12.79 32.47
N THR A 333 -11.12 -13.66 32.40
CA THR A 333 -12.04 -13.74 31.25
C THR A 333 -13.07 -12.62 31.34
N HIS A 334 -13.27 -11.90 30.24
CA HIS A 334 -14.30 -10.87 30.14
C HIS A 334 -15.37 -11.28 29.12
N ASP A 335 -16.64 -11.06 29.45
CA ASP A 335 -17.78 -11.30 28.57
C ASP A 335 -17.94 -10.15 27.55
N ALA A 336 -16.92 -9.95 26.72
CA ALA A 336 -16.89 -8.90 25.71
C ALA A 336 -16.38 -9.43 24.36
N ALA A 337 -16.96 -8.99 23.25
CA ALA A 337 -16.55 -9.46 21.92
C ALA A 337 -15.11 -9.06 21.51
N VAL A 338 -14.61 -7.95 22.07
CA VAL A 338 -13.34 -7.32 21.71
C VAL A 338 -12.52 -7.02 22.96
N CYS A 339 -11.21 -6.89 22.78
CA CYS A 339 -10.29 -6.44 23.81
C CYS A 339 -10.47 -4.93 24.06
N ILE A 340 -10.26 -4.51 25.31
CA ILE A 340 -10.34 -3.10 25.70
C ILE A 340 -9.05 -2.74 26.44
N LEU A 341 -8.42 -1.63 26.04
CA LEU A 341 -7.28 -1.04 26.73
C LEU A 341 -7.78 0.01 27.72
N ASN A 342 -7.61 -0.22 29.02
CA ASN A 342 -7.96 0.78 30.02
C ASN A 342 -7.15 0.61 31.32
N THR A 343 -7.39 1.48 32.29
CA THR A 343 -6.75 1.46 33.63
C THR A 343 -7.70 0.95 34.72
N LYS A 344 -8.90 0.49 34.35
CA LYS A 344 -9.94 0.08 35.29
C LYS A 344 -9.58 -1.28 35.89
N PRO A 345 -9.59 -1.42 37.22
CA PRO A 345 -9.35 -2.70 37.87
C PRO A 345 -10.51 -3.68 37.57
N CYS A 346 -10.19 -4.96 37.30
CA CYS A 346 -11.21 -6.02 37.18
C CYS A 346 -11.73 -6.49 38.55
N LEU A 347 -10.89 -6.35 39.58
CA LEU A 347 -11.17 -6.72 40.97
C LEU A 347 -10.88 -5.51 41.84
N ALA A 348 -11.78 -5.21 42.79
CA ALA A 348 -11.66 -4.06 43.70
C ALA A 348 -10.33 -4.03 44.49
N THR A 349 -9.66 -5.18 44.65
CA THR A 349 -8.38 -5.35 45.34
C THR A 349 -7.13 -5.21 44.46
N SER A 350 -7.28 -5.00 43.15
CA SER A 350 -6.12 -4.86 42.26
C SER A 350 -5.55 -3.43 42.31
N PRO A 351 -4.21 -3.27 42.27
CA PRO A 351 -3.61 -1.95 42.33
C PRO A 351 -4.05 -1.12 41.13
N ILE A 352 -4.71 0.00 41.42
CA ILE A 352 -5.09 1.03 40.46
C ILE A 352 -3.80 1.63 39.88
N ALA A 353 -3.82 1.99 38.59
CA ALA A 353 -2.82 2.82 37.87
C ALA A 353 -1.82 2.13 36.93
N THR A 354 -2.04 0.88 36.49
CA THR A 354 -1.30 0.33 35.34
C THR A 354 -2.25 0.10 34.17
N LEU A 355 -1.90 0.63 33.00
CA LEU A 355 -2.63 0.40 31.75
C LEU A 355 -2.58 -1.10 31.41
N ARG A 356 -3.74 -1.73 31.18
CA ARG A 356 -3.84 -3.16 30.88
C ARG A 356 -4.76 -3.44 29.70
N ILE A 357 -4.48 -4.52 28.99
CA ILE A 357 -5.36 -5.07 27.96
C ILE A 357 -6.29 -6.07 28.63
N HIS A 358 -7.59 -5.80 28.57
CA HIS A 358 -8.63 -6.71 28.98
C HIS A 358 -9.00 -7.56 27.77
N PRO A 359 -8.71 -8.87 27.75
CA PRO A 359 -9.01 -9.71 26.60
C PRO A 359 -10.52 -9.86 26.44
N GLY A 360 -11.01 -9.83 25.21
CA GLY A 360 -12.38 -10.24 24.91
C GLY A 360 -12.56 -11.74 25.13
N ALA A 361 -13.81 -12.17 25.28
CA ALA A 361 -14.21 -13.55 25.32
C ALA A 361 -13.65 -14.34 24.13
N SER A 362 -13.45 -15.64 24.32
CA SER A 362 -12.89 -16.55 23.30
C SER A 362 -11.51 -16.14 22.76
N SER A 363 -10.69 -15.44 23.55
CA SER A 363 -9.35 -15.00 23.15
C SER A 363 -9.34 -14.12 21.89
N SER A 364 -10.32 -13.23 21.76
CA SER A 364 -10.40 -12.23 20.68
C SER A 364 -9.06 -11.51 20.51
N LYS A 365 -8.65 -11.29 19.25
CA LYS A 365 -7.40 -10.59 18.91
C LYS A 365 -7.61 -9.13 18.53
N TRP A 366 -8.84 -8.64 18.62
CA TRP A 366 -9.22 -7.30 18.18
C TRP A 366 -9.31 -6.37 19.35
N LEU A 367 -8.54 -5.28 19.30
CA LEU A 367 -8.50 -4.23 20.29
C LEU A 367 -9.31 -3.02 19.80
N LEU A 368 -10.20 -2.53 20.66
CA LEU A 368 -10.97 -1.31 20.41
C LEU A 368 -10.09 -0.07 20.49
#